data_AF-A0A961RK28-F1
#
_entry.id   AF-A0A961RK28-F1
#
_cell.length_a   1.000
_cell.length_b   1.000
_cell.length_c   1.000
_cell.angle_alpha   90.00
_cell.angle_beta   90.00
_cell.angle_gamma   90.00
#
_symmetry.space_group_name_H-M   'P 1'
#
loop_
_entity.id
_entity.type
_entity.pdbx_description
1 polymer ?
#
loop_
_entity_poly.entity_id
_entity_poly.type
_entity_poly.pdbx_seq_one_letter_code
_entity_poly.pdbx_strand_id
1 'polypeptide(L)'
;HVKFPARVISEADTPSDRMKPWRISGPTCDTLDIFSDPIELPDNLREGDWVVFSLAGAYTNAMATRFNGLYADTWVRIESDD
;
A
#
# COMPACT_ATOMS: atom_id res chain seq x y z
N HIS A 1 -8.44 -7.97 -13.47
CA HIS A 1 -7.59 -7.02 -12.72
C HIS A 1 -7.75 -7.30 -11.24
N VAL A 2 -6.65 -7.42 -10.50
CA VAL A 2 -6.69 -7.56 -9.03
C VAL A 2 -6.77 -6.17 -8.44
N LYS A 3 -7.75 -5.92 -7.58
CA LYS A 3 -7.86 -4.69 -6.79
C LYS A 3 -7.61 -5.05 -5.33
N PHE A 4 -6.59 -4.44 -4.75
CA PHE A 4 -6.31 -4.58 -3.32
C PHE A 4 -7.17 -3.57 -2.56
N PRO A 5 -7.98 -4.00 -1.58
CA PRO A 5 -8.60 -3.06 -0.65
C PRO A 5 -7.50 -2.26 0.05
N ALA A 6 -7.62 -0.93 0.02
CA ALA A 6 -6.65 -0.03 0.63
C ALA A 6 -7.33 0.83 1.70
N ARG A 7 -6.59 1.15 2.76
CA ARG A 7 -7.00 2.10 3.79
C ARG A 7 -5.84 2.99 4.21
N VAL A 8 -6.15 4.15 4.75
CA VAL A 8 -5.15 5.09 5.28
C VAL A 8 -5.14 5.01 6.81
N ILE A 9 -3.95 5.01 7.40
CA ILE A 9 -3.72 5.23 8.82
C ILE A 9 -2.89 6.51 8.92
N SER A 10 -3.38 7.50 9.66
CA SER A 10 -2.65 8.73 9.93
C SER A 10 -2.49 8.89 11.44
N GLU A 11 -1.29 9.28 11.87
CA GLU A 11 -1.05 9.61 13.29
C GLU A 11 -1.50 11.04 13.62
N ALA A 12 -1.55 11.92 12.61
CA ALA A 12 -1.71 13.35 12.81
C ALA A 12 -3.15 13.85 12.59
N ASP A 13 -3.94 13.21 11.73
CA ASP A 13 -5.35 13.58 11.51
C ASP A 13 -6.23 12.35 11.29
N THR A 14 -7.55 12.54 11.33
CA THR A 14 -8.49 11.51 10.88
C THR A 14 -8.58 11.52 9.34
N PRO A 15 -8.46 10.37 8.66
CA PRO A 15 -8.68 10.30 7.22
C PRO A 15 -10.09 10.77 6.83
N SER A 16 -10.18 11.57 5.77
CA SER A 16 -11.44 12.13 5.26
C SER A 16 -12.36 11.05 4.67
N ASP A 17 -13.67 11.22 4.84
CA ASP A 17 -14.69 10.41 4.14
C ASP A 17 -14.80 10.75 2.65
N ARG A 18 -14.27 11.91 2.23
CA ARG A 18 -14.24 12.29 0.82
C ARG A 18 -13.07 11.60 0.14
N MET A 19 -13.39 10.78 -0.86
CA MET A 19 -12.41 10.04 -1.64
C MET A 19 -12.11 10.75 -2.96
N LYS A 20 -10.89 10.58 -3.45
CA LYS A 20 -10.50 10.97 -4.81
C LYS A 20 -9.58 9.92 -5.40
N PRO A 21 -9.42 9.87 -6.75
CA PRO A 21 -8.51 8.93 -7.37
C PRO A 21 -7.05 9.33 -7.15
N TRP A 22 -6.23 8.35 -6.74
CA TRP A 22 -4.78 8.45 -6.59
C TRP A 22 -4.07 7.45 -7.49
N ARG A 23 -2.89 7.84 -7.98
CA ARG A 23 -2.00 6.96 -8.72
C ARG A 23 -0.87 6.50 -7.80
N ILE A 24 -0.66 5.19 -7.72
CA ILE A 24 0.37 4.59 -6.87
C ILE A 24 1.52 4.14 -7.75
N SER A 25 2.66 4.80 -7.57
CA SER A 25 3.94 4.37 -8.14
C SER A 25 4.72 3.60 -7.08
N GLY A 26 5.41 2.55 -7.50
CA GLY A 26 6.38 1.89 -6.66
C GLY A 26 7.67 2.70 -6.52
N PRO A 27 8.62 2.18 -5.73
CA PRO A 27 9.85 2.88 -5.35
C PRO A 27 10.92 2.92 -6.45
N THR A 28 10.71 2.31 -7.61
CA THR A 28 11.71 2.24 -8.67
C THR A 28 11.50 3.29 -9.76
N CYS A 29 12.54 3.55 -10.56
CA CYS A 29 12.45 4.40 -11.74
C CYS A 29 11.90 3.67 -12.98
N ASP A 30 11.39 2.44 -12.84
CA ASP A 30 10.81 1.68 -13.95
C ASP A 30 9.40 2.20 -14.25
N THR A 31 9.09 2.41 -15.53
CA THR A 31 7.78 2.95 -15.94
C THR A 31 6.63 1.96 -15.71
N LEU A 32 6.93 0.67 -15.54
CA LEU A 32 5.97 -0.38 -15.21
C LEU A 32 5.73 -0.51 -13.71
N ASP A 33 6.52 0.15 -12.86
CA ASP A 33 6.37 0.12 -11.40
C ASP A 33 5.27 1.06 -10.95
N ILE A 34 4.07 0.79 -11.44
CA ILE A 34 2.88 1.62 -11.23
C ILE A 34 1.64 0.75 -11.23
N PHE A 35 0.71 1.04 -10.32
CA PHE A 35 -0.59 0.37 -10.34
C PHE A 35 -1.33 0.79 -11.60
N SER A 36 -1.88 -0.19 -12.32
CA SER A 36 -2.53 0.02 -13.61
C SER A 36 -3.80 0.85 -13.49
N ASP A 37 -4.58 0.65 -12.42
CA ASP A 37 -5.77 1.43 -12.11
C ASP A 37 -5.50 2.41 -10.96
N PRO A 38 -6.05 3.64 -11.01
CA PRO A 38 -6.12 4.51 -9.84
C PRO A 38 -6.87 3.85 -8.69
N ILE A 39 -6.51 4.20 -7.46
CA ILE A 39 -7.22 3.78 -6.25
C ILE A 39 -7.87 4.98 -5.57
N GLU A 40 -9.08 4.78 -5.07
CA GLU A 40 -9.78 5.79 -4.28
C GLU A 40 -9.15 5.83 -2.88
N LEU A 41 -8.60 6.99 -2.50
CA LEU A 41 -8.10 7.26 -1.15
C LEU A 41 -8.62 8.62 -0.66
N PRO A 42 -8.60 8.88 0.65
CA PRO A 42 -9.01 10.16 1.23
C PRO A 42 -8.37 11.37 0.55
N ASP A 43 -9.15 12.45 0.41
CA ASP A 43 -8.71 13.67 -0.26
C ASP A 43 -7.61 14.44 0.50
N ASN A 44 -7.52 14.19 1.81
CA ASN A 44 -6.56 14.76 2.75
C ASN A 44 -5.33 13.88 3.04
N LEU A 45 -5.09 12.81 2.27
CA LEU A 45 -3.86 12.01 2.35
C LEU A 45 -2.63 12.91 2.11
N ARG A 46 -1.61 12.74 2.96
CA ARG A 46 -0.37 13.54 2.94
C ARG A 46 0.85 12.73 3.37
N GLU A 47 2.02 13.34 3.25
CA GLU A 47 3.27 12.78 3.76
C GLU A 47 3.18 12.44 5.26
N GLY A 48 3.73 11.29 5.64
CA GLY A 48 3.65 10.75 7.00
C GLY A 48 2.47 9.79 7.22
N ASP A 49 1.48 9.77 6.34
CA ASP A 49 0.39 8.80 6.41
C ASP A 49 0.80 7.43 5.84
N TRP A 50 0.23 6.36 6.42
CA TRP A 50 0.43 4.99 5.96
C TRP A 50 -0.72 4.53 5.08
N VAL A 51 -0.41 4.03 3.88
CA VAL A 51 -1.38 3.34 3.01
C VAL A 51 -1.22 1.84 3.20
N VAL A 52 -2.27 1.18 3.66
CA VAL A 52 -2.27 -0.26 3.96
C VAL A 52 -3.09 -1.01 2.91
N PHE A 53 -2.42 -1.87 2.16
CA PHE A 53 -3.05 -2.79 1.21
C PHE A 53 -3.39 -4.11 1.90
N SER A 54 -4.66 -4.49 1.87
CA SER A 54 -5.17 -5.74 2.44
C SER A 54 -5.23 -6.84 1.39
N LEU A 55 -5.37 -8.09 1.84
CA LEU A 55 -5.46 -9.28 0.98
C LEU A 55 -4.20 -9.54 0.12
N ALA A 56 -3.04 -9.01 0.53
CA ALA A 56 -1.75 -9.20 -0.12
C ALA A 56 -0.91 -10.33 0.50
N GLY A 57 -1.56 -11.35 1.09
CA GLY A 57 -0.87 -12.43 1.79
C GLY A 57 -0.41 -13.57 0.87
N ALA A 58 -1.34 -14.13 0.10
CA ALA A 58 -1.06 -15.24 -0.80
C ALA A 58 -0.32 -14.75 -2.05
N TYR A 59 0.74 -15.47 -2.43
CA TYR A 59 1.58 -15.23 -3.61
C TYR A 59 2.33 -13.89 -3.68
N THR A 60 1.86 -12.80 -3.10
CA THR A 60 2.58 -11.51 -3.11
C THR A 60 3.97 -11.64 -2.50
N ASN A 61 4.08 -12.24 -1.31
CA ASN A 61 5.39 -12.46 -0.69
C ASN A 61 6.19 -13.57 -1.38
N ALA A 62 5.53 -14.68 -1.76
CA ALA A 62 6.21 -15.81 -2.38
C ALA A 62 6.77 -15.48 -3.78
N MET A 63 6.18 -14.52 -4.50
CA MET A 63 6.62 -14.05 -5.81
C MET A 63 7.47 -12.78 -5.73
N ALA A 64 7.69 -12.22 -4.54
CA ALA A 64 8.50 -11.02 -4.38
C ALA A 64 9.94 -11.29 -4.83
N THR A 65 10.52 -10.35 -5.58
CA THR A 65 11.91 -10.40 -6.03
C THR A 65 12.70 -9.25 -5.42
N ARG A 66 14.04 -9.33 -5.47
CA ARG A 66 14.94 -8.25 -5.02
C ARG A 66 15.26 -7.28 -6.16
N PHE A 67 14.26 -6.91 -6.96
CA PHE A 67 14.42 -6.00 -8.08
C PHE A 67 14.96 -4.65 -7.58
N ASN A 68 15.99 -4.10 -8.25
CA ASN A 68 16.75 -2.93 -7.81
C ASN A 68 17.26 -2.98 -6.36
N GLY A 69 17.45 -4.19 -5.81
CA GLY A 69 17.91 -4.39 -4.42
C GLY A 69 16.85 -4.07 -3.36
N LEU A 70 15.60 -3.82 -3.74
CA LEU A 70 14.49 -3.51 -2.83
C LEU A 70 13.82 -4.80 -2.36
N TYR A 71 13.61 -4.93 -1.06
CA TYR A 71 12.91 -6.07 -0.44
C TYR A 71 12.36 -5.67 0.93
N ALA A 72 11.27 -6.32 1.35
CA ALA A 72 10.77 -6.20 2.71
C ALA A 72 11.68 -7.00 3.66
N ASP A 73 12.40 -6.30 4.53
CA ASP A 73 13.28 -6.88 5.55
C ASP A 73 12.60 -7.01 6.92
N THR A 74 11.52 -6.25 7.13
CA THR A 74 10.81 -6.18 8.40
C THR A 74 9.50 -6.96 8.32
N TRP A 75 9.41 -8.03 9.10
CA TRP A 75 8.21 -8.85 9.23
C TRP A 75 7.76 -8.88 10.67
N VAL A 76 6.48 -8.59 10.88
CA VAL A 76 5.84 -8.62 12.20
C VAL A 76 4.66 -9.58 12.12
N ARG A 77 4.60 -10.49 13.09
CA ARG A 77 3.44 -11.34 13.32
C ARG A 77 2.66 -10.76 14.48
N ILE A 78 1.38 -10.46 14.25
CA ILE A 78 0.46 -9.98 15.28
C ILE A 78 -0.36 -11.18 15.74
N GLU A 79 -0.37 -11.42 17.04
CA GLU A 79 -1.17 -12.45 17.68
C GLU A 79 -2.16 -11.75 18.62
N SER A 80 -3.41 -12.20 18.66
CA SER A 80 -4.36 -11.80 19.71
C SER A 80 -4.26 -12.78 20.87
N ASP A 81 -4.42 -12.27 22.10
CA ASP A 81 -4.40 -13.07 23.33
C ASP A 81 -5.72 -13.86 23.57
N ASP A 82 -6.43 -14.25 22.50
CA ASP A 82 -7.63 -15.07 22.60
C ASP A 82 -7.31 -16.55 22.92
#